data_AF-A0A7K9HQJ8-F1
#
_entry.id   AF-A0A7K9HQJ8-F1
#
_cell.length_a   1.000
_cell.length_b   1.000
_cell.length_c   1.000
_cell.angle_alpha   90.00
_cell.angle_beta   90.00
_cell.angle_gamma   90.00
#
_symmetry.space_group_name_H-M   'P 1'
#
loop_
_entity.id
_entity.type
_entity.pdbx_description
1 polymer ?
#
loop_
_entity_poly.entity_id
_entity_poly.type
_entity_poly.pdbx_seq_one_letter_code
_entity_poly.pdbx_strand_id
1 'polypeptide(L)'
;NAGTEAEVCLCVYGERGDTGARQLLRSHKPKRFLKGETDIFAVEAVHLGQLYKIVIGHNGLGSGNGWFLDKVVIKDPVTDLDYTFLCHR
;
A
#
# COMPACT_ATOMS: atom_id res chain seq x y z
N ASN A 1 7.58 9.01 16.32
CA ASN A 1 7.76 9.32 14.88
C ASN A 1 6.87 8.37 14.11
N ALA A 2 6.18 8.78 13.04
CA ALA A 2 5.18 7.92 12.36
C ALA A 2 5.13 8.11 10.84
N GLY A 3 6.13 8.78 10.25
CA GLY A 3 6.34 8.84 8.80
C GLY A 3 7.67 8.19 8.43
N THR A 4 7.90 7.96 7.14
CA THR A 4 9.14 7.38 6.63
C THR A 4 9.57 7.91 5.27
N GLU A 5 10.87 7.88 5.02
CA GLU A 5 11.49 8.18 3.72
C GLU A 5 11.94 6.92 2.97
N ALA A 6 11.71 5.73 3.54
CA ALA A 6 12.14 4.48 2.92
C ALA A 6 11.27 4.07 1.74
N GLU A 7 11.76 3.08 0.99
CA GLU A 7 10.96 2.48 -0.06
C GLU A 7 9.94 1.51 0.55
N VAL A 8 8.68 1.73 0.19
CA VAL A 8 7.54 0.91 0.60
C VAL A 8 7.04 0.12 -0.60
N CYS A 9 6.78 -1.16 -0.38
CA CYS A 9 6.19 -2.05 -1.37
C CYS A 9 4.89 -2.68 -0.86
N LEU A 10 3.99 -3.02 -1.78
CA LEU A 10 2.71 -3.65 -1.52
C LEU A 10 2.57 -4.91 -2.38
N CYS A 11 2.20 -6.02 -1.76
CA CYS A 11 1.67 -7.20 -2.45
C CYS A 11 0.18 -7.34 -2.09
N VAL A 12 -0.67 -7.48 -3.10
CA VAL A 12 -2.11 -7.70 -2.92
C VAL A 12 -2.44 -9.15 -3.31
N TYR A 13 -3.21 -9.83 -2.47
CA TYR A 13 -3.64 -11.21 -2.66
C TYR A 13 -5.15 -11.28 -2.81
N GLY A 14 -5.59 -12.02 -3.82
CA GLY A 14 -6.99 -12.37 -4.07
C GLY A 14 -7.14 -13.83 -4.49
N GLU A 15 -8.37 -14.28 -4.67
CA GLU A 15 -8.72 -15.68 -4.99
C GLU A 15 -7.97 -16.25 -6.20
N ARG A 16 -7.57 -15.39 -7.15
CA ARG A 16 -6.91 -15.78 -8.41
C ARG A 16 -5.39 -15.61 -8.40
N GLY A 17 -4.79 -15.29 -7.25
CA GLY A 17 -3.34 -15.12 -7.09
C GLY A 17 -2.97 -13.78 -6.45
N ASP A 18 -1.76 -13.30 -6.74
CA ASP A 18 -1.22 -12.06 -6.17
C ASP A 18 -0.51 -11.18 -7.20
N THR A 19 -0.27 -9.92 -6.81
CA THR A 19 0.41 -8.95 -7.67
C THR A 19 1.93 -9.11 -7.71
N GLY A 20 2.51 -9.93 -6.84
CA GLY A 20 3.90 -9.77 -6.41
C GLY A 20 4.14 -8.44 -5.72
N ALA A 21 5.40 -8.17 -5.36
CA ALA A 21 5.79 -6.90 -4.75
C ALA A 21 5.71 -5.76 -5.77
N ARG A 22 4.90 -4.76 -5.46
CA ARG A 22 4.74 -3.52 -6.24
C ARG A 22 5.27 -2.34 -5.43
N GLN A 23 6.27 -1.65 -5.94
CA GLN A 23 6.84 -0.49 -5.25
C GLN A 23 5.89 0.72 -5.36
N LEU A 24 5.68 1.41 -4.25
CA LEU A 24 4.82 2.59 -4.17
C LEU A 24 5.63 3.87 -4.49
N LEU A 25 6.07 3.98 -5.75
CA LEU A 25 7.01 5.01 -6.19
C LEU A 25 6.38 6.25 -6.84
N ARG A 26 5.16 6.18 -7.36
CA ARG A 26 4.53 7.30 -8.06
C ARG A 26 3.27 7.73 -7.31
N SER A 27 3.41 8.76 -6.48
CA SER A 27 2.29 9.51 -5.92
C SER A 27 2.24 10.90 -6.57
N HIS A 28 1.07 11.54 -6.51
CA HIS A 28 0.89 12.92 -6.94
C HIS A 28 1.57 13.94 -6.00
N LYS A 29 2.16 13.48 -4.88
CA LYS A 29 2.82 14.33 -3.89
C LYS A 29 4.35 14.23 -4.02
N PRO A 30 5.10 15.32 -3.81
CA PRO A 30 6.55 15.31 -3.86
C PRO A 30 7.19 14.53 -2.68
N LYS A 31 6.50 14.49 -1.54
CA LYS A 31 6.85 13.66 -0.38
C LYS A 31 5.67 12.75 -0.04
N ARG A 32 5.97 11.52 0.35
CA ARG A 32 5.01 10.45 0.66
C ARG A 32 5.32 9.85 2.02
N PHE A 33 4.38 9.10 2.56
CA PHE A 33 4.43 8.42 3.86
C PHE A 33 4.74 9.37 5.02
N LEU A 34 4.21 10.60 4.95
CA LEU A 34 4.31 11.57 6.04
C LEU A 34 3.31 11.22 7.15
N LYS A 35 3.65 11.54 8.40
CA LYS A 35 2.77 11.31 9.55
C LYS A 35 1.44 12.02 9.36
N GLY A 36 0.33 11.28 9.50
CA GLY A 36 -1.02 11.83 9.43
C GLY A 36 -1.53 12.12 8.02
N GLU A 37 -0.71 11.84 7.01
CA GLU A 37 -1.07 12.04 5.60
C GLU A 37 -1.60 10.74 4.98
N THR A 38 -2.44 10.90 3.96
CA THR A 38 -2.86 9.81 3.08
C THR A 38 -2.25 10.01 1.71
N ASP A 39 -1.62 8.97 1.17
CA ASP A 39 -1.05 8.95 -0.16
C ASP A 39 -1.80 7.96 -1.06
N ILE A 40 -1.97 8.34 -2.32
CA ILE A 40 -2.68 7.54 -3.32
C ILE A 40 -1.69 7.12 -4.41
N PHE A 41 -1.74 5.83 -4.76
CA PHE A 41 -0.90 5.21 -5.77
C PHE A 41 -1.76 4.41 -6.73
N ALA A 42 -1.40 4.43 -8.02
CA ALA A 42 -1.95 3.52 -9.01
C ALA A 42 -1.02 2.31 -9.15
N VAL A 43 -1.58 1.11 -9.09
CA VAL A 43 -0.84 -0.16 -9.23
C VAL A 43 -1.51 -0.99 -10.31
N GLU A 44 -0.74 -1.38 -11.32
CA GLU A 44 -1.20 -2.31 -12.35
C GLU A 44 -1.21 -3.74 -11.80
N ALA A 45 -2.36 -4.39 -11.95
CA ALA A 45 -2.61 -5.74 -11.49
C ALA A 45 -3.51 -6.47 -12.49
N VAL A 46 -3.34 -7.79 -12.58
CA VAL A 46 -4.32 -8.67 -13.24
C VAL A 46 -5.58 -8.77 -12.35
N HIS A 47 -6.69 -9.25 -12.90
CA HIS A 47 -7.89 -9.47 -12.10
C HIS A 47 -7.65 -10.57 -11.04
N LEU A 48 -7.65 -10.19 -9.76
CA LEU A 48 -7.32 -11.09 -8.65
C LEU A 48 -8.55 -11.78 -8.03
N GLY A 49 -9.77 -11.48 -8.50
CA GLY A 49 -10.99 -11.90 -7.81
C GLY A 49 -11.17 -11.17 -6.47
N GLN A 50 -11.85 -11.80 -5.50
CA GLN A 50 -12.05 -11.17 -4.20
C GLN A 50 -10.73 -11.03 -3.42
N LEU A 51 -10.39 -9.81 -3.02
CA LEU A 51 -9.18 -9.54 -2.24
C LEU A 51 -9.37 -9.94 -0.77
N TYR A 52 -8.36 -10.60 -0.20
CA TYR A 52 -8.44 -11.09 1.19
C TYR A 52 -7.20 -10.76 2.02
N LYS A 53 -6.07 -10.38 1.42
CA LYS A 53 -4.84 -10.07 2.14
C LYS A 53 -3.99 -9.04 1.42
N ILE A 54 -3.30 -8.22 2.20
CA ILE A 54 -2.20 -7.39 1.73
C ILE A 54 -0.94 -7.68 2.55
N VAL A 55 0.21 -7.51 1.91
CA VAL A 55 1.52 -7.48 2.58
C VAL A 55 2.17 -6.18 2.22
N ILE A 56 2.47 -5.36 3.22
CA ILE A 56 3.21 -4.11 3.05
C ILE A 56 4.61 -4.30 3.63
N GLY A 57 5.61 -3.97 2.82
CA GLY A 57 7.02 -4.08 3.16
C GLY A 57 7.68 -2.71 3.15
N HIS A 58 8.74 -2.59 3.92
CA HIS A 58 9.57 -1.41 4.06
C HIS A 58 11.02 -1.86 4.11
N ASN A 59 11.90 -1.25 3.32
CA ASN A 59 13.28 -1.73 3.17
C ASN A 59 14.22 -1.32 4.33
N GLY A 60 13.72 -0.57 5.32
CA GLY A 60 14.48 -0.15 6.51
C GLY A 60 15.56 0.90 6.23
N LEU A 61 15.62 1.44 5.00
CA LEU A 61 16.62 2.44 4.60
C LEU A 61 16.05 3.86 4.79
N GLY A 62 16.87 4.79 5.26
CA GLY A 62 16.45 6.18 5.49
C GLY A 62 15.81 6.39 6.86
N SER A 63 15.18 7.56 7.05
CA SER A 63 14.60 7.93 8.34
C SER A 63 13.19 7.34 8.52
N GLY A 64 12.81 7.06 9.77
CA GLY A 64 11.45 6.62 10.12
C GLY A 64 11.23 5.11 10.18
N ASN A 65 12.11 4.36 10.84
CA ASN A 65 11.97 2.91 11.10
C ASN A 65 10.79 2.52 12.02
N GLY A 66 9.97 3.50 12.44
CA GLY A 66 8.72 3.31 13.17
C GLY A 66 7.54 3.88 12.41
N TRP A 67 7.51 3.67 11.09
CA TRP A 67 6.38 4.08 10.27
C TRP A 67 5.12 3.39 10.78
N PHE A 68 4.12 4.20 11.14
CA PHE A 68 2.82 3.71 11.58
C PHE A 68 1.82 3.88 10.46
N LEU A 69 1.26 2.76 10.01
CA LEU A 69 0.22 2.65 9.02
C LEU A 69 -1.09 2.26 9.70
N ASP A 70 -2.06 3.16 9.63
CA ASP A 70 -3.39 2.92 10.21
C ASP A 70 -4.18 1.89 9.39
N LYS A 71 -4.35 2.15 8.09
CA LYS A 71 -5.08 1.29 7.15
C LYS A 71 -4.63 1.48 5.71
N VAL A 72 -4.99 0.53 4.86
CA VAL A 72 -4.89 0.61 3.40
C VAL A 72 -6.28 0.42 2.81
N VAL A 73 -6.64 1.24 1.81
CA VAL A 73 -7.86 1.08 1.03
C VAL A 73 -7.47 0.80 -0.42
N ILE A 74 -7.95 -0.32 -0.96
CA ILE A 74 -7.77 -0.68 -2.37
C ILE A 74 -9.11 -0.49 -3.07
N LYS A 75 -9.10 0.28 -4.16
CA LYS A 75 -10.26 0.49 -5.03
C LYS A 75 -10.04 -0.27 -6.32
N ASP A 76 -10.95 -1.17 -6.65
CA ASP A 76 -10.97 -1.83 -7.97
C ASP A 76 -11.95 -1.07 -8.88
N PRO A 77 -11.46 -0.30 -9.87
CA PRO A 77 -12.31 0.49 -10.75
C PRO A 77 -13.10 -0.37 -11.75
N VAL A 78 -12.74 -1.65 -11.94
CA VAL A 78 -13.44 -2.57 -12.84
C VAL A 78 -14.67 -3.15 -12.16
N THR A 79 -14.55 -3.51 -10.88
CA THR A 79 -15.66 -4.10 -10.11
C THR A 79 -16.43 -3.08 -9.26
N ASP A 80 -15.94 -1.83 -9.17
CA ASP A 80 -16.48 -0.77 -8.30
C ASP A 80 -16.55 -1.19 -6.82
N LEU A 81 -15.51 -1.92 -6.36
CA LEU A 81 -15.41 -2.42 -4.99
C LEU A 81 -14.24 -1.76 -4.26
N ASP A 82 -14.50 -1.39 -3.00
CA ASP A 82 -13.52 -0.85 -2.07
C ASP A 82 -13.20 -1.89 -0.97
N TYR A 83 -11.92 -2.25 -0.83
CA TYR A 83 -11.41 -3.17 0.18
C TYR A 83 -10.60 -2.40 1.22
N THR A 84 -10.98 -2.49 2.49
CA THR A 84 -10.27 -1.84 3.60
C THR A 84 -9.50 -2.86 4.43
N PHE A 85 -8.20 -2.66 4.57
CA PHE A 85 -7.30 -3.48 5.39
C PHE A 85 -6.76 -2.64 6.55
N LEU A 86 -7.23 -2.91 7.76
CA LEU A 86 -6.72 -2.27 8.98
C LEU A 86 -5.34 -2.83 9.32
N CYS A 87 -4.40 -1.96 9.63
CA CYS A 87 -3.00 -2.30 9.88
C CYS A 87 -2.60 -2.04 11.32
N HIS A 88 -2.89 -0.82 11.82
CA HIS A 88 -2.58 -0.33 13.17
C HIS A 88 -1.15 -0.66 13.66
N ARG A 89 -0.16 -0.52 12.77
CA ARG A 89 1.25 -0.89 13.05
C ARG A 89 2.20 0.10 12.42
#